data_AF-A0A9W6SJR4-F1
#
_entry.id   AF-A0A9W6SJR4-F1
#
_cell.length_a   1.000
_cell.length_b   1.000
_cell.length_c   1.000
_cell.angle_alpha   90.00
_cell.angle_beta   90.00
_cell.angle_gamma   90.00
#
_symmetry.space_group_name_H-M   'P 1'
#
loop_
_entity.id
_entity.type
_entity.pdbx_description
1 polymer ?
#
loop_
_entity_poly.entity_id
_entity_poly.type
_entity_poly.pdbx_seq_one_letter_code
_entity_poly.pdbx_strand_id
1 'polypeptide(L)'
;MSNPGEIAAVIRAVLEALPVDALRAANTAAGESAERIAAATEGTGHDAPREALAHIAEGIERTGEALAGLGEIRERLNAYLAVLVPGVEAMVARPIAGPAGKRPITPPNRRHHLNSVGRKSQVREENTVILPGTDVRGDLDAIRRGEAAWLPDRDRCLVNGRLYGVEVPGTVYPDEGPGLVKLNRSEYKALKGLIEARGDMDSLPSALANNPAVTGADWQRAAEVYEHHKDYRSEDT
;
A
#
# COMPACT_ATOMS: atom_id res chain seq x y z
N MET A 1 3.98 -30.03 12.72
CA MET A 1 4.60 -29.17 11.69
C MET A 1 4.12 -29.72 10.36
N SER A 2 3.31 -28.98 9.61
CA SER A 2 2.78 -29.45 8.33
C SER A 2 3.91 -29.66 7.32
N ASN A 3 3.82 -30.74 6.55
CA ASN A 3 4.86 -31.12 5.59
C ASN A 3 4.91 -30.06 4.46
N PRO A 4 6.09 -29.62 3.99
CA PRO A 4 6.22 -28.75 2.82
C PRO A 4 5.39 -29.19 1.59
N GLY A 5 5.18 -30.49 1.40
CA GLY A 5 4.30 -31.03 0.36
C GLY A 5 2.82 -30.71 0.55
N GLU A 6 2.34 -30.66 1.79
CA GLU A 6 0.95 -30.26 2.12
C GLU A 6 0.77 -28.76 1.90
N ILE A 7 1.75 -27.94 2.29
CA ILE A 7 1.72 -26.48 2.06
C ILE A 7 1.70 -26.17 0.55
N ALA A 8 2.49 -26.89 -0.26
CA ALA A 8 2.51 -26.72 -1.70
C ALA A 8 1.20 -27.15 -2.38
N ALA A 9 0.57 -28.24 -1.91
CA ALA A 9 -0.72 -28.70 -2.41
C ALA A 9 -1.84 -27.70 -2.09
N VAL A 10 -1.78 -27.08 -0.90
CA VAL A 10 -2.71 -26.04 -0.44
C VAL A 10 -2.57 -24.76 -1.25
N ILE A 11 -1.34 -24.26 -1.44
CA ILE A 11 -1.08 -23.09 -2.28
C ILE A 11 -1.57 -23.35 -3.71
N ARG A 12 -1.34 -24.55 -4.25
CA ARG A 12 -1.83 -24.95 -5.56
C ARG A 12 -3.36 -24.96 -5.62
N ALA A 13 -4.04 -25.59 -4.67
CA ALA A 13 -5.50 -25.63 -4.62
C ALA A 13 -6.12 -24.23 -4.48
N VAL A 14 -5.48 -23.34 -3.72
CA VAL A 14 -5.87 -21.92 -3.61
C VAL A 14 -5.70 -21.21 -4.94
N LEU A 15 -4.54 -21.33 -5.59
CA LEU A 15 -4.26 -20.71 -6.89
C LEU A 15 -5.17 -21.24 -8.00
N GLU A 16 -5.55 -22.52 -7.94
CA GLU A 16 -6.51 -23.16 -8.86
C GLU A 16 -7.97 -22.76 -8.56
N ALA A 17 -8.29 -22.44 -7.31
CA ALA A 17 -9.60 -21.95 -6.89
C ALA A 17 -9.79 -20.44 -7.09
N LEU A 18 -8.69 -19.68 -7.27
CA LEU A 18 -8.77 -18.29 -7.71
C LEU A 18 -9.34 -18.30 -9.14
N PRO A 19 -10.49 -17.65 -9.40
CA PRO A 19 -11.02 -17.58 -10.74
C PRO A 19 -10.27 -16.46 -11.47
N VAL A 20 -8.98 -16.68 -11.71
CA VAL A 20 -8.10 -15.76 -12.44
C VAL A 20 -8.72 -15.43 -13.80
N ASP A 21 -9.40 -16.39 -14.41
CA ASP A 21 -10.17 -16.19 -15.63
C ASP A 21 -11.41 -15.32 -15.43
N ALA A 22 -12.11 -15.39 -14.29
CA ALA A 22 -13.23 -14.49 -14.00
C ALA A 22 -12.75 -13.06 -13.70
N LEU A 23 -11.62 -12.91 -13.00
CA LEU A 23 -11.01 -11.59 -12.77
C LEU A 23 -10.48 -10.98 -14.08
N ARG A 24 -9.86 -11.80 -14.94
CA ARG A 24 -9.43 -11.38 -16.27
C ARG A 24 -10.63 -11.02 -17.15
N ALA A 25 -11.69 -11.82 -17.13
CA ALA A 25 -12.92 -11.53 -17.86
C ALA A 25 -13.61 -10.26 -17.36
N ALA A 26 -13.66 -10.03 -16.04
CA ALA A 26 -14.19 -8.80 -15.46
C ALA A 26 -13.35 -7.57 -15.85
N ASN A 27 -12.02 -7.68 -15.84
CA ASN A 27 -11.12 -6.60 -16.27
C ASN A 27 -11.26 -6.29 -17.76
N THR A 28 -11.39 -7.34 -18.60
CA THR A 28 -11.66 -7.18 -20.05
C THR A 28 -13.02 -6.53 -20.29
N ALA A 29 -14.08 -6.98 -19.61
CA ALA A 29 -15.43 -6.41 -19.74
C ALA A 29 -15.49 -4.95 -19.27
N ALA A 30 -14.74 -4.60 -18.21
CA ALA A 30 -14.59 -3.23 -17.75
C ALA A 30 -13.85 -2.35 -18.78
N GLY A 31 -12.78 -2.86 -19.38
CA GLY A 31 -12.05 -2.20 -20.47
C GLY A 31 -12.93 -1.94 -21.70
N GLU A 32 -13.65 -2.96 -22.17
CA GLU A 32 -14.58 -2.81 -23.30
C GLU A 32 -15.72 -1.83 -23.00
N SER A 33 -16.23 -1.83 -21.77
CA SER A 33 -17.26 -0.87 -21.34
C SER A 33 -16.72 0.55 -21.33
N ALA A 34 -15.49 0.77 -20.85
CA ALA A 34 -14.83 2.07 -20.85
C ALA A 34 -14.57 2.59 -22.28
N GLU A 35 -14.14 1.72 -23.20
CA GLU A 35 -13.94 2.07 -24.62
C GLU A 35 -15.26 2.47 -25.30
N ARG A 36 -16.37 1.75 -25.02
CA ARG A 36 -17.70 2.11 -25.54
C ARG A 36 -18.21 3.44 -24.99
N ILE A 37 -17.93 3.74 -23.71
CA ILE A 37 -18.27 5.03 -23.11
C ILE A 37 -17.47 6.15 -23.76
N ALA A 38 -16.16 5.97 -23.95
CA ALA A 38 -15.29 6.94 -24.61
C ALA A 38 -15.79 7.24 -26.04
N ALA A 39 -16.09 6.20 -26.82
CA ALA A 39 -16.63 6.33 -28.17
C ALA A 39 -18.00 7.01 -28.22
N ALA A 40 -18.87 6.77 -27.21
CA ALA A 40 -20.17 7.42 -27.12
C ALA A 40 -20.07 8.91 -26.73
N THR A 41 -19.01 9.32 -26.03
CA THR A 41 -18.78 10.71 -25.61
C THR A 41 -18.06 11.56 -26.67
N GLU A 42 -17.32 10.94 -27.59
CA GLU A 42 -16.71 11.59 -28.76
C GLU A 42 -17.78 11.89 -29.85
N GLY A 43 -18.70 12.82 -29.57
CA GLY A 43 -19.63 13.31 -30.59
C GLY A 43 -20.95 13.90 -30.10
N THR A 44 -21.32 13.67 -28.84
CA THR A 44 -22.60 14.15 -28.30
C THR A 44 -22.39 15.41 -27.46
N GLY A 45 -22.73 16.57 -28.03
CA GLY A 45 -22.86 17.80 -27.25
C GLY A 45 -23.96 17.66 -26.19
N HIS A 46 -23.59 17.83 -24.92
CA HIS A 46 -24.39 18.11 -23.72
C HIS A 46 -25.63 17.26 -23.35
N ASP A 47 -26.09 16.32 -24.18
CA ASP A 47 -27.15 15.36 -23.83
C ASP A 47 -26.63 13.94 -24.02
N ALA A 48 -25.91 13.41 -23.03
CA ALA A 48 -25.54 11.99 -23.03
C ALA A 48 -26.83 11.15 -23.02
N PRO A 49 -27.08 10.31 -24.05
CA PRO A 49 -28.33 9.58 -24.16
C PRO A 49 -28.46 8.59 -23.00
N ARG A 50 -29.68 8.48 -22.47
CA ARG A 50 -30.09 7.62 -21.34
C ARG A 50 -29.56 6.18 -21.41
N GLU A 51 -29.27 5.71 -22.62
CA GLU A 51 -28.69 4.41 -22.96
C GLU A 51 -27.21 4.28 -22.53
N ALA A 52 -26.40 5.34 -22.68
CA ALA A 52 -25.00 5.35 -22.21
C ALA A 52 -24.93 5.26 -20.67
N LEU A 53 -25.86 5.92 -19.97
CA LEU A 53 -25.96 5.83 -18.51
C LEU A 53 -26.42 4.44 -18.03
N ALA A 54 -27.27 3.75 -18.80
CA ALA A 54 -27.67 2.38 -18.49
C ALA A 54 -26.48 1.40 -18.61
N HIS A 55 -25.63 1.55 -19.63
CA HIS A 55 -24.42 0.74 -19.77
C HIS A 55 -23.38 1.01 -18.68
N ILE A 56 -23.24 2.27 -18.23
CA ILE A 56 -22.39 2.61 -17.08
C ILE A 56 -22.89 1.91 -15.80
N ALA A 57 -24.21 1.96 -15.56
CA ALA A 57 -24.81 1.32 -14.39
C ALA A 57 -24.60 -0.21 -14.40
N GLU A 58 -24.79 -0.87 -15.55
CA GLU A 58 -24.56 -2.30 -15.72
C GLU A 58 -23.08 -2.68 -15.51
N GLY A 59 -22.14 -1.85 -15.97
CA GLY A 59 -20.71 -2.04 -15.74
C GLY A 59 -20.32 -1.93 -14.25
N ILE A 60 -20.92 -0.96 -13.53
CA ILE A 60 -20.73 -0.79 -12.08
C ILE A 60 -21.29 -1.99 -11.31
N GLU A 61 -22.47 -2.48 -11.68
CA GLU A 61 -23.11 -3.63 -11.04
C GLU A 61 -22.27 -4.91 -11.21
N ARG A 62 -21.83 -5.21 -12.44
CA ARG A 62 -20.93 -6.35 -12.71
C ARG A 62 -19.60 -6.25 -11.96
N THR A 63 -19.05 -5.05 -11.84
CA THR A 63 -17.82 -4.81 -11.06
C THR A 63 -18.08 -5.04 -9.58
N GLY A 64 -19.24 -4.61 -9.06
CA GLY A 64 -19.71 -4.87 -7.71
C GLY A 64 -19.86 -6.36 -7.40
N GLU A 65 -20.46 -7.13 -8.32
CA GLU A 65 -20.61 -8.59 -8.20
C GLU A 65 -19.24 -9.30 -8.22
N ALA A 66 -18.32 -8.88 -9.09
CA ALA A 66 -16.96 -9.43 -9.12
C ALA A 66 -16.18 -9.15 -7.82
N LEU A 67 -16.32 -7.95 -7.26
CA LEU A 67 -15.74 -7.59 -5.96
C LEU A 67 -16.39 -8.35 -4.79
N ALA A 68 -17.70 -8.60 -4.85
CA ALA A 68 -18.39 -9.45 -3.88
C ALA A 68 -17.89 -10.90 -3.95
N GLY A 69 -17.68 -11.44 -5.16
CA GLY A 69 -17.07 -12.75 -5.37
C GLY A 69 -15.65 -12.86 -4.78
N LEU A 70 -14.84 -11.80 -4.85
CA LEU A 70 -13.55 -11.73 -4.15
C LEU A 70 -13.69 -11.79 -2.63
N GLY A 71 -14.74 -11.17 -2.08
CA GLY A 71 -15.10 -11.29 -0.67
C GLY A 71 -15.38 -12.73 -0.27
N GLU A 72 -16.19 -13.46 -1.04
CA GLU A 72 -16.49 -14.87 -0.81
C GLU A 72 -15.25 -15.76 -0.94
N ILE A 73 -14.39 -15.50 -1.92
CA ILE A 73 -13.11 -16.20 -2.08
C ILE A 73 -12.22 -15.98 -0.86
N ARG A 74 -12.15 -14.74 -0.34
CA ARG A 74 -11.41 -14.41 0.88
C ARG A 74 -11.96 -15.16 2.09
N GLU A 75 -13.29 -15.21 2.25
CA GLU A 75 -13.90 -15.96 3.35
C GLU A 75 -13.65 -17.48 3.23
N ARG A 76 -13.72 -18.03 2.02
CA ARG A 76 -13.36 -19.43 1.75
C ARG A 76 -11.87 -19.71 2.03
N LEU A 77 -11.00 -18.77 1.67
CA LEU A 77 -9.57 -18.86 1.96
C LEU A 77 -9.32 -18.87 3.46
N ASN A 78 -9.97 -17.96 4.21
CA ASN A 78 -9.90 -17.90 5.66
C ASN A 78 -10.42 -19.20 6.32
N ALA A 79 -11.56 -19.73 5.85
CA ALA A 79 -12.11 -21.00 6.31
C ALA A 79 -11.20 -22.20 5.98
N TYR A 80 -10.48 -22.16 4.86
CA TYR A 80 -9.52 -23.21 4.49
C TYR A 80 -8.24 -23.12 5.33
N LEU A 81 -7.72 -21.90 5.56
CA LEU A 81 -6.59 -21.65 6.45
C LEU A 81 -6.88 -22.07 7.90
N ALA A 82 -8.12 -21.86 8.35
CA ALA A 82 -8.64 -22.31 9.64
C ALA A 82 -8.53 -23.84 9.86
N VAL A 83 -8.82 -24.63 8.82
CA VAL A 83 -8.76 -26.10 8.87
C VAL A 83 -7.33 -26.62 8.79
N LEU A 84 -6.48 -26.02 7.96
CA LEU A 84 -5.13 -26.50 7.65
C LEU A 84 -4.07 -26.10 8.67
N VAL A 85 -4.32 -24.98 9.36
CA VAL A 85 -3.48 -24.50 10.45
C VAL A 85 -4.39 -24.38 11.67
N PRO A 86 -4.54 -25.45 12.48
CA PRO A 86 -5.31 -25.40 13.71
C PRO A 86 -4.79 -24.25 14.59
N GLY A 87 -5.60 -23.19 14.73
CA GLY A 87 -5.19 -21.94 15.36
C GLY A 87 -5.27 -20.68 14.48
N VAL A 88 -5.64 -20.77 13.20
CA VAL A 88 -5.95 -19.56 12.40
C VAL A 88 -7.34 -18.99 12.73
N GLU A 89 -8.30 -19.81 13.18
CA GLU A 89 -9.60 -19.34 13.70
C GLU A 89 -9.48 -18.51 15.00
N ALA A 90 -8.32 -18.59 15.67
CA ALA A 90 -8.02 -17.79 16.84
C ALA A 90 -7.65 -16.32 16.54
N MET A 91 -7.85 -15.87 15.30
CA MET A 91 -7.70 -14.47 14.89
C MET A 91 -9.01 -13.66 15.03
N VAL A 92 -9.98 -14.18 15.79
CA VAL A 92 -11.07 -13.39 16.39
C VAL A 92 -10.51 -12.68 17.63
N ALA A 93 -10.33 -11.35 17.54
CA ALA A 93 -10.03 -10.40 18.62
C ALA A 93 -9.25 -10.99 19.82
N ARG A 94 -8.08 -11.57 19.57
CA ARG A 94 -7.11 -11.82 20.64
C ARG A 94 -6.28 -10.57 20.84
N PRO A 95 -5.86 -10.24 22.08
CA PRO A 95 -4.84 -9.22 22.26
C PRO A 95 -3.64 -9.59 21.37
N ILE A 96 -3.22 -8.66 20.51
CA ILE A 96 -2.10 -8.88 19.58
C ILE A 96 -0.90 -9.36 20.40
N ALA A 97 -0.29 -10.46 20.01
CA ALA A 97 0.94 -10.91 20.64
C ALA A 97 2.04 -9.83 20.53
N GLY A 98 3.02 -9.87 21.42
CA GLY A 98 4.12 -8.89 21.40
C GLY A 98 3.78 -7.52 22.01
N PRO A 99 4.58 -6.48 21.75
CA PRO A 99 4.42 -5.15 22.37
C PRO A 99 3.11 -4.46 22.01
N ALA A 100 2.56 -4.75 20.82
CA ALA A 100 1.38 -4.09 20.29
C ALA A 100 0.10 -4.35 21.10
N GLY A 101 -0.14 -5.58 21.55
CA GLY A 101 -1.30 -5.88 22.39
C GLY A 101 -1.09 -5.68 23.88
N LYS A 102 0.11 -5.23 24.30
CA LYS A 102 0.44 -4.99 25.72
C LYS A 102 0.44 -3.51 26.10
N ARG A 103 0.25 -2.61 25.12
CA ARG A 103 0.52 -1.18 25.30
C ARG A 103 -0.52 -0.30 24.60
N PRO A 104 -0.83 0.88 25.15
CA PRO A 104 -1.56 1.89 24.41
C PRO A 104 -0.81 2.31 23.15
N ILE A 105 -1.41 2.08 21.99
CA ILE A 105 -0.82 2.39 20.69
C ILE A 105 -0.93 3.89 20.41
N THR A 106 0.20 4.54 20.20
CA THR A 106 0.28 5.95 19.77
C THR A 106 0.72 6.06 18.30
N PRO A 107 0.29 7.10 17.58
CA PRO A 107 0.60 7.26 16.17
C PRO A 107 2.10 7.52 15.92
N PRO A 108 2.59 7.21 14.71
CA PRO A 108 3.95 7.53 14.32
C PRO A 108 4.18 9.04 14.35
N ASN A 109 5.43 9.42 14.58
CA ASN A 109 5.83 10.82 14.54
C ASN A 109 5.58 11.41 13.13
N ARG A 110 5.09 12.65 13.07
CA ARG A 110 4.79 13.37 11.84
C ARG A 110 5.94 13.40 10.83
N ARG A 111 7.20 13.28 11.28
CA ARG A 111 8.40 13.22 10.43
C ARG A 111 8.40 12.12 9.36
N HIS A 112 7.55 11.09 9.52
CA HIS A 112 7.42 10.01 8.54
C HIS A 112 6.57 10.42 7.34
N HIS A 113 5.68 11.41 7.46
CA HIS A 113 4.86 11.83 6.32
C HIS A 113 5.71 12.57 5.29
N LEU A 114 5.59 12.18 4.01
CA LEU A 114 6.33 12.77 2.90
C LEU A 114 6.24 14.31 2.91
N ASN A 115 5.03 14.85 3.05
CA ASN A 115 4.77 16.29 3.07
C ASN A 115 5.28 17.03 4.33
N SER A 116 5.86 16.30 5.28
CA SER A 116 6.51 16.83 6.49
C SER A 116 8.03 16.62 6.46
N VAL A 117 8.56 16.00 5.41
CA VAL A 117 10.01 15.94 5.17
C VAL A 117 10.48 17.32 4.71
N GLY A 118 11.60 17.79 5.25
CA GLY A 118 12.22 19.04 4.84
C GLY A 118 13.64 19.17 5.37
N ARG A 119 14.23 20.36 5.26
CA ARG A 119 15.65 20.59 5.55
C ARG A 119 16.12 20.08 6.92
N LYS A 120 15.29 20.25 7.95
CA LYS A 120 15.59 19.83 9.33
C LYS A 120 15.29 18.36 9.61
N SER A 121 14.76 17.59 8.66
CA SER A 121 14.50 16.17 8.83
C SER A 121 15.80 15.42 9.08
N GLN A 122 15.83 14.64 10.17
CA GLN A 122 17.00 13.86 10.55
C GLN A 122 17.10 12.63 9.65
N VAL A 123 18.26 12.45 9.02
CA VAL A 123 18.57 11.27 8.21
C VAL A 123 19.05 10.15 9.13
N ARG A 124 18.33 9.02 9.13
CA ARG A 124 18.72 7.77 9.82
C ARG A 124 19.28 6.76 8.83
N GLU A 125 19.71 5.60 9.34
CA GLU A 125 20.20 4.50 8.50
C GLU A 125 19.06 3.92 7.66
N GLU A 126 17.94 3.64 8.31
CA GLU A 126 16.68 3.26 7.68
C GLU A 126 15.64 4.35 7.96
N ASN A 127 14.95 4.79 6.92
CA ASN A 127 13.91 5.82 6.99
C ASN A 127 12.68 5.29 6.26
N THR A 128 11.51 5.33 6.89
CA THR A 128 10.25 5.02 6.20
C THR A 128 9.44 6.28 6.01
N VAL A 129 9.01 6.50 4.77
CA VAL A 129 8.17 7.61 4.32
C VAL A 129 6.74 7.11 4.09
N ILE A 130 5.77 7.80 4.70
CA ILE A 130 4.34 7.60 4.48
C ILE A 130 3.92 8.51 3.32
N LEU A 131 3.50 7.91 2.23
CA LEU A 131 2.98 8.61 1.06
C LEU A 131 1.60 9.23 1.35
N PRO A 132 1.25 10.36 0.73
CA PRO A 132 -0.09 10.94 0.86
C PRO A 132 -1.19 9.94 0.46
N GLY A 133 -2.34 10.03 1.13
CA GLY A 133 -3.47 9.11 0.92
C GLY A 133 -3.39 7.79 1.70
N THR A 134 -2.25 7.45 2.31
CA THR A 134 -2.12 6.23 3.13
C THR A 134 -2.92 6.35 4.43
N ASP A 135 -3.90 5.45 4.64
CA ASP A 135 -4.75 5.42 5.84
C ASP A 135 -4.07 4.77 7.05
N VAL A 136 -3.02 5.43 7.55
CA VAL A 136 -2.31 5.00 8.78
C VAL A 136 -3.24 5.06 10.00
N ARG A 137 -4.24 5.93 10.00
CA ARG A 137 -5.17 6.03 11.14
C ARG A 137 -6.03 4.76 11.24
N GLY A 138 -6.60 4.32 10.13
CA GLY A 138 -7.36 3.07 10.06
C GLY A 138 -6.52 1.86 10.48
N ASP A 139 -5.26 1.82 10.07
CA ASP A 139 -4.31 0.77 10.48
C ASP A 139 -4.09 0.76 12.00
N LEU A 140 -3.84 1.93 12.60
CA LEU A 140 -3.65 2.04 14.06
C LEU A 140 -4.91 1.64 14.83
N ASP A 141 -6.10 1.96 14.31
CA ASP A 141 -7.35 1.55 14.93
C ASP A 141 -7.56 0.04 14.84
N ALA A 142 -7.22 -0.59 13.70
CA ALA A 142 -7.23 -2.04 13.55
C ALA A 142 -6.21 -2.72 14.50
N ILE A 143 -5.00 -2.17 14.65
CA ILE A 143 -4.02 -2.65 15.63
C ILE A 143 -4.60 -2.54 17.05
N ARG A 144 -5.23 -1.41 17.42
CA ARG A 144 -5.85 -1.26 18.76
C ARG A 144 -6.98 -2.26 19.01
N ARG A 145 -7.75 -2.62 17.98
CA ARG A 145 -8.84 -3.61 18.06
C ARG A 145 -8.36 -5.07 18.05
N GLY A 146 -7.05 -5.31 17.87
CA GLY A 146 -6.53 -6.67 17.83
C GLY A 146 -6.66 -7.36 16.47
N GLU A 147 -6.87 -6.59 15.40
CA GLU A 147 -7.13 -7.11 14.05
C GLU A 147 -5.83 -7.27 13.22
N ALA A 148 -4.69 -6.80 13.73
CA ALA A 148 -3.41 -6.96 13.06
C ALA A 148 -2.74 -8.29 13.42
N ALA A 149 -2.05 -8.88 12.45
CA ALA A 149 -1.27 -10.10 12.65
C ALA A 149 0.11 -9.78 13.22
N TRP A 150 0.50 -10.43 14.32
CA TRP A 150 1.85 -10.33 14.86
C TRP A 150 2.82 -11.26 14.11
N LEU A 151 3.94 -10.71 13.65
CA LEU A 151 5.04 -11.44 13.01
C LEU A 151 6.23 -11.48 13.98
N PRO A 152 6.40 -12.56 14.77
CA PRO A 152 7.39 -12.63 15.84
C PRO A 152 8.83 -12.70 15.33
N ASP A 153 9.05 -13.22 14.14
CA ASP A 153 10.35 -13.30 13.45
C ASP A 153 10.88 -11.92 13.05
N ARG A 154 9.98 -10.96 12.81
CA ARG A 154 10.31 -9.59 12.42
C ARG A 154 10.13 -8.57 13.55
N ASP A 155 9.48 -8.96 14.65
CA ASP A 155 9.00 -8.05 15.69
C ASP A 155 8.12 -6.93 15.06
N ARG A 156 7.15 -7.33 14.23
CA ARG A 156 6.26 -6.42 13.48
C ARG A 156 4.80 -6.83 13.55
N CYS A 157 3.91 -5.84 13.40
CA CYS A 157 2.49 -6.04 13.12
C CYS A 157 2.23 -5.87 11.63
N LEU A 158 1.50 -6.81 11.02
CA LEU A 158 0.98 -6.74 9.67
C LEU A 158 -0.51 -6.37 9.71
N VAL A 159 -0.87 -5.27 9.05
CA VAL A 159 -2.25 -4.78 8.93
C VAL A 159 -2.44 -4.17 7.55
N ASN A 160 -3.52 -4.54 6.85
CA ASN A 160 -3.82 -4.04 5.50
C ASN A 160 -2.63 -4.10 4.51
N GLY A 161 -1.79 -5.14 4.61
CA GLY A 161 -0.60 -5.31 3.77
C GLY A 161 0.60 -4.45 4.15
N ARG A 162 0.53 -3.70 5.26
CA ARG A 162 1.58 -2.82 5.78
C ARG A 162 2.18 -3.35 7.07
N LEU A 163 3.50 -3.23 7.19
CA LEU A 163 4.28 -3.62 8.36
C LEU A 163 4.59 -2.42 9.24
N TYR A 164 4.40 -2.63 10.54
CA TYR A 164 4.62 -1.64 11.59
C TYR A 164 5.43 -2.24 12.72
N GLY A 165 6.41 -1.49 13.23
CA GLY A 165 7.04 -1.81 14.50
C GLY A 165 6.39 -1.03 15.65
N VAL A 166 6.62 -1.50 16.88
CA VAL A 166 6.11 -0.84 18.10
C VAL A 166 7.26 -0.63 19.07
N GLU A 167 7.68 0.61 19.27
CA GLU A 167 8.69 0.97 20.25
C GLU A 167 8.14 0.92 21.69
N VAL A 168 9.03 0.89 22.68
CA VAL A 168 8.68 1.22 24.06
C VAL A 168 8.53 2.76 24.15
N PRO A 169 7.39 3.32 24.61
CA PRO A 169 6.32 2.71 25.41
C PRO A 169 5.03 2.31 24.67
N GLY A 170 5.00 2.33 23.34
CA GLY A 170 3.79 2.02 22.54
C GLY A 170 3.69 2.77 21.20
N THR A 171 4.70 3.59 20.87
CA THR A 171 4.75 4.35 19.62
C THR A 171 4.94 3.41 18.44
N VAL A 172 3.96 3.43 17.53
CA VAL A 172 4.05 2.71 16.27
C VAL A 172 4.97 3.47 15.31
N TYR A 173 5.83 2.76 14.59
CA TYR A 173 6.57 3.31 13.46
C TYR A 173 6.31 2.49 12.20
N PRO A 174 6.16 3.14 11.03
CA PRO A 174 5.99 2.43 9.76
C PRO A 174 7.31 1.75 9.36
N ASP A 175 7.22 0.60 8.71
CA ASP A 175 8.39 -0.11 8.14
C ASP A 175 8.28 -0.20 6.62
N GLU A 176 7.35 -0.99 6.10
CA GLU A 176 7.19 -1.24 4.66
C GLU A 176 5.75 -1.64 4.29
N GLY A 177 5.36 -1.47 3.02
CA GLY A 177 4.07 -1.90 2.48
C GLY A 177 3.41 -0.83 1.59
N PRO A 178 2.19 -1.06 1.06
CA PRO A 178 1.52 -0.11 0.18
C PRO A 178 1.34 1.26 0.83
N GLY A 179 1.96 2.30 0.25
CA GLY A 179 1.97 3.67 0.80
C GLY A 179 3.07 3.94 1.85
N LEU A 180 3.86 2.93 2.22
CA LEU A 180 5.01 3.04 3.13
C LEU A 180 6.30 2.70 2.37
N VAL A 181 7.11 3.71 2.09
CA VAL A 181 8.35 3.53 1.32
C VAL A 181 9.55 3.56 2.25
N LYS A 182 10.25 2.43 2.33
CA LYS A 182 11.53 2.32 3.03
C LYS A 182 12.64 2.88 2.14
N LEU A 183 13.48 3.73 2.74
CA LEU A 183 14.60 4.41 2.11
C LEU A 183 15.84 4.26 2.99
N ASN A 184 16.95 3.92 2.37
CA ASN A 184 18.26 3.92 3.00
C ASN A 184 18.75 5.36 3.26
N ARG A 185 19.88 5.49 3.94
CA ARG A 185 20.47 6.79 4.30
C ARG A 185 20.74 7.71 3.09
N SER A 186 21.21 7.16 1.98
CA SER A 186 21.57 7.90 0.77
C SER A 186 20.34 8.30 -0.05
N GLU A 187 19.39 7.39 -0.24
CA GLU A 187 18.09 7.65 -0.87
C GLU A 187 17.32 8.75 -0.12
N TYR A 188 17.28 8.70 1.21
CA TYR A 188 16.60 9.72 2.01
C TYR A 188 17.30 11.09 1.93
N LYS A 189 18.64 11.12 1.78
CA LYS A 189 19.37 12.39 1.52
C LYS A 189 19.03 12.95 0.15
N ALA A 190 18.98 12.11 -0.88
CA ALA A 190 18.58 12.51 -2.22
C ALA A 190 17.15 13.08 -2.20
N LEU A 191 16.20 12.41 -1.54
CA LEU A 191 14.82 12.89 -1.39
C LEU A 191 14.76 14.27 -0.72
N LYS A 192 15.52 14.48 0.36
CA LYS A 192 15.61 15.81 1.00
C LYS A 192 16.13 16.86 0.04
N GLY A 193 17.15 16.53 -0.76
CA GLY A 193 17.68 17.40 -1.80
C GLY A 193 16.60 17.83 -2.78
N LEU A 194 15.89 16.86 -3.36
CA LEU A 194 14.79 17.12 -4.29
C LEU A 194 13.70 18.00 -3.67
N ILE A 195 13.31 17.75 -2.42
CA ILE A 195 12.30 18.57 -1.73
C ILE A 195 12.81 20.01 -1.51
N GLU A 196 14.07 20.18 -1.11
CA GLU A 196 14.67 21.52 -0.92
C GLU A 196 14.78 22.29 -2.24
N ALA A 197 15.13 21.59 -3.30
CA ALA A 197 15.23 22.09 -4.68
C ALA A 197 13.86 22.24 -5.38
N ARG A 198 12.76 21.77 -4.78
CA ARG A 198 11.45 21.67 -5.43
C ARG A 198 11.49 20.93 -6.78
N GLY A 199 12.29 19.85 -6.84
CA GLY A 199 12.48 19.03 -8.03
C GLY A 199 13.52 19.57 -9.03
N ASP A 200 13.99 20.81 -8.88
CA ASP A 200 14.98 21.41 -9.77
C ASP A 200 16.39 20.91 -9.43
N MET A 201 16.83 19.85 -10.11
CA MET A 201 18.15 19.25 -9.91
C MET A 201 19.31 20.24 -10.08
N ASP A 202 19.18 21.26 -10.93
CA ASP A 202 20.22 22.26 -11.16
C ASP A 202 20.34 23.23 -9.97
N SER A 203 19.28 23.38 -9.18
CA SER A 203 19.27 24.17 -7.95
C SER A 203 19.86 23.47 -6.73
N LEU A 204 20.23 22.18 -6.85
CA LEU A 204 20.77 21.42 -5.73
C LEU A 204 22.10 22.03 -5.24
N PRO A 205 22.32 22.09 -3.91
CA PRO A 205 23.61 22.50 -3.37
C PRO A 205 24.72 21.60 -3.92
N SER A 206 25.82 22.19 -4.41
CA SER A 206 26.92 21.43 -5.04
C SER A 206 27.53 20.36 -4.12
N ALA A 207 27.47 20.55 -2.81
CA ALA A 207 27.91 19.56 -1.81
C ALA A 207 27.03 18.30 -1.76
N LEU A 208 25.75 18.42 -2.12
CA LEU A 208 24.84 17.28 -2.22
C LEU A 208 24.86 16.68 -3.63
N ALA A 209 24.87 17.52 -4.67
CA ALA A 209 24.97 17.07 -6.05
C ALA A 209 26.25 16.26 -6.33
N ASN A 210 27.38 16.64 -5.71
CA ASN A 210 28.66 15.95 -5.86
C ASN A 210 28.98 14.98 -4.70
N ASN A 211 27.99 14.58 -3.90
CA ASN A 211 28.23 13.70 -2.78
C ASN A 211 28.52 12.27 -3.28
N PRO A 212 29.73 11.72 -3.10
CA PRO A 212 30.06 10.39 -3.62
C PRO A 212 29.29 9.26 -2.93
N ALA A 213 28.65 9.54 -1.78
CA ALA A 213 27.81 8.58 -1.08
C ALA A 213 26.38 8.48 -1.66
N VAL A 214 25.99 9.37 -2.58
CA VAL A 214 24.67 9.37 -3.23
C VAL A 214 24.86 9.03 -4.71
N THR A 215 24.40 7.85 -5.10
CA THR A 215 24.52 7.32 -6.46
C THR A 215 23.34 7.75 -7.33
N GLY A 216 23.44 7.53 -8.65
CA GLY A 216 22.32 7.76 -9.57
C GLY A 216 21.07 6.95 -9.22
N ALA A 217 21.22 5.72 -8.71
CA ALA A 217 20.11 4.90 -8.28
C ALA A 217 19.40 5.48 -7.04
N ASP A 218 20.16 6.07 -6.11
CA ASP A 218 19.59 6.75 -4.94
C ASP A 218 18.74 7.97 -5.36
N TRP A 219 19.20 8.72 -6.37
CA TRP A 219 18.44 9.85 -6.95
C TRP A 219 17.17 9.39 -7.67
N GLN A 220 17.25 8.31 -8.45
CA GLN A 220 16.09 7.73 -9.12
C GLN A 220 15.03 7.30 -8.10
N ARG A 221 15.45 6.55 -7.07
CA ARG A 221 14.54 6.08 -6.03
C ARG A 221 13.91 7.25 -5.25
N ALA A 222 14.69 8.30 -5.00
CA ALA A 222 14.18 9.52 -4.38
C ALA A 222 13.19 10.27 -5.27
N ALA A 223 13.40 10.31 -6.59
CA ALA A 223 12.51 10.95 -7.55
C ALA A 223 11.14 10.27 -7.58
N GLU A 224 11.10 8.93 -7.63
CA GLU A 224 9.85 8.14 -7.55
C GLU A 224 9.03 8.48 -6.30
N VAL A 225 9.69 8.68 -5.15
CA VAL A 225 9.00 9.10 -3.93
C VAL A 225 8.57 10.57 -4.00
N TYR A 226 9.40 11.43 -4.60
CA TYR A 226 9.13 12.86 -4.72
C TYR A 226 7.93 13.15 -5.62
N GLU A 227 7.61 12.31 -6.60
CA GLU A 227 6.40 12.41 -7.44
C GLU A 227 5.10 12.49 -6.62
N HIS A 228 5.09 11.88 -5.43
CA HIS A 228 3.95 11.93 -4.53
C HIS A 228 3.95 13.15 -3.59
N HIS A 229 4.98 13.99 -3.64
CA HIS A 229 5.09 15.15 -2.76
C HIS A 229 4.16 16.27 -3.23
N LYS A 230 3.57 17.01 -2.29
CA LYS A 230 2.63 18.13 -2.58
C LYS A 230 3.18 19.24 -3.50
N ASP A 231 4.51 19.36 -3.59
CA ASP A 231 5.19 20.38 -4.39
C ASP A 231 5.66 19.84 -5.74
N TYR A 232 5.44 18.55 -6.01
CA TYR A 232 5.72 17.97 -7.31
C TYR A 232 4.82 18.58 -8.37
N ARG A 233 5.41 18.92 -9.51
CA ARG A 233 4.71 19.37 -10.70
C ARG A 233 5.15 18.42 -11.80
N SER A 234 4.21 17.66 -12.35
CA SER A 234 4.46 16.98 -13.62
C SER A 234 4.82 18.06 -14.63
N GLU A 235 5.89 17.86 -15.40
CA GLU A 235 6.10 18.70 -16.57
C GLU A 235 4.87 18.52 -17.46
N ASP A 236 4.05 19.58 -17.56
CA ASP A 236 2.85 19.58 -18.39
C ASP A 236 3.27 19.15 -19.81
N THR A 237 2.86 17.94 -20.19
CA THR A 237 3.09 17.37 -21.52
C THR A 237 1.96 17.76 -22.45
#